data_AF-A0A9W4P093-F1
#
_entry.id   AF-A0A9W4P093-F1
#
_cell.length_a   1.000
_cell.length_b   1.000
_cell.length_c   1.000
_cell.angle_alpha   90.00
_cell.angle_beta   90.00
_cell.angle_gamma   90.00
#
_symmetry.space_group_name_H-M   'P 1'
#
loop_
_entity.id
_entity.type
_entity.pdbx_description
1 polymer ?
#
loop_
_entity_poly.entity_id
_entity_poly.type
_entity_poly.pdbx_seq_one_letter_code
_entity_poly.pdbx_strand_id
1 'polypeptide(L)'
;MPDKNRLSSTVGVVTEPNPLPSKPIASVRRWWHWHEPGTTKEEKWLIFKLDFYILLYSCLTFFIKYLDQTNVTNAYVSGMKEDLNLRGNELNWFSTYFNIGIMVGGPFITMTLTVVRPRYLLPISTLIWSFFVLFMYKVQDAKTLYILRFFAGLFESGAMPGAFYMIGSWYRTSEISRRSALYWFSSIGGGMFSGYIQAGLHQNMNGRLGIASWRWVFIFDFIIGIPIAIFGFFCCPGERLTFSCDFA
;
A
#
# COMPACT_ATOMS: atom_id res chain seq x y z
N MET A 1 -20.79 34.20 -73.87
CA MET A 1 -20.14 35.24 -73.05
C MET A 1 -21.06 36.45 -73.00
N PRO A 2 -21.18 37.22 -71.89
CA PRO A 2 -21.21 36.96 -70.44
C PRO A 2 -22.69 37.11 -69.94
N ASP A 3 -23.14 36.98 -68.69
CA ASP A 3 -22.64 37.51 -67.43
C ASP A 3 -23.15 36.63 -66.26
N LYS A 4 -22.19 36.05 -65.54
CA LYS A 4 -22.39 35.35 -64.27
C LYS A 4 -22.09 36.38 -63.20
N ASN A 5 -23.09 36.95 -62.54
CA ASN A 5 -22.91 37.50 -61.19
C ASN A 5 -24.22 37.91 -60.56
N ARG A 6 -24.27 37.73 -59.23
CA ARG A 6 -25.27 38.25 -58.29
C ARG A 6 -26.47 37.33 -58.09
N LEU A 7 -26.30 36.33 -57.22
CA LEU A 7 -27.26 35.90 -56.18
C LEU A 7 -26.58 34.83 -55.29
N SER A 8 -25.66 35.27 -54.43
CA SER A 8 -25.17 34.46 -53.31
C SER A 8 -24.86 35.37 -52.11
N SER A 9 -25.93 35.74 -51.40
CA SER A 9 -25.94 36.40 -50.09
C SER A 9 -27.25 35.91 -49.44
N THR A 10 -27.32 35.21 -48.32
CA THR A 10 -26.51 35.22 -47.12
C THR A 10 -26.83 33.93 -46.37
N VAL A 11 -25.93 32.94 -46.35
CA VAL A 11 -25.94 31.89 -45.34
C VAL A 11 -24.79 32.23 -44.41
N GLY A 12 -25.12 32.72 -43.22
CA GLY A 12 -24.14 33.03 -42.18
C GLY A 12 -23.40 31.76 -41.79
N VAL A 13 -22.19 31.60 -42.30
CA VAL A 13 -21.23 30.63 -41.80
C VAL A 13 -20.89 31.06 -40.39
N VAL A 14 -21.38 30.32 -39.40
CA VAL A 14 -20.88 30.39 -38.02
C VAL A 14 -19.45 29.86 -38.08
N THR A 15 -18.49 30.76 -38.18
CA THR A 15 -17.07 30.44 -38.12
C THR A 15 -16.79 29.85 -36.75
N GLU A 16 -16.48 28.55 -36.68
CA GLU A 16 -15.93 27.95 -35.47
C GLU A 16 -14.73 28.80 -35.01
N PRO A 17 -14.59 29.11 -33.70
CA PRO A 17 -13.41 29.79 -33.22
C PRO A 17 -12.20 28.90 -33.50
N ASN A 18 -11.31 29.43 -34.35
CA ASN A 18 -10.02 28.88 -34.71
C ASN A 18 -9.36 28.25 -33.46
N PRO A 19 -9.01 26.94 -33.45
CA PRO A 19 -8.33 26.37 -32.31
C PRO A 19 -7.06 27.16 -32.06
N LEU A 20 -6.97 27.75 -30.86
CA LEU A 20 -5.81 28.51 -30.42
C LEU A 20 -4.54 27.74 -30.78
N PRO A 21 -3.51 28.37 -31.36
CA PRO A 21 -2.29 27.68 -31.75
C PRO A 21 -1.72 27.00 -30.51
N SER A 22 -1.80 25.66 -30.46
CA SER A 22 -1.19 24.87 -29.40
C SER A 22 0.30 25.14 -29.47
N LYS A 23 0.82 25.90 -28.50
CA LYS A 23 2.26 26.15 -28.39
C LYS A 23 2.97 24.80 -28.49
N PRO A 24 3.92 24.61 -29.42
CA PRO A 24 4.71 23.38 -29.44
C PRO A 24 5.45 23.36 -28.11
N ILE A 25 5.05 22.45 -27.22
CA ILE A 25 5.75 22.23 -25.96
C ILE A 25 7.09 21.67 -26.38
N ALA A 26 8.11 22.53 -26.40
CA ALA A 26 9.49 22.12 -26.57
C ALA A 26 9.75 21.08 -25.47
N SER A 27 9.74 19.80 -25.86
CA SER A 27 9.92 18.69 -24.94
C SER A 27 11.38 18.72 -24.52
N VAL A 28 11.69 19.54 -23.53
CA VAL A 28 12.91 19.37 -22.74
C VAL A 28 12.74 18.02 -22.07
N ARG A 29 13.29 16.99 -22.71
CA ARG A 29 13.32 15.61 -22.26
C ARG A 29 14.27 15.55 -21.07
N ARG A 30 13.90 16.22 -19.97
CA ARG A 30 14.53 16.04 -18.68
C ARG A 30 14.27 14.60 -18.30
N TRP A 31 15.35 13.86 -18.07
CA TRP A 31 15.29 12.46 -17.65
C TRP A 31 14.43 12.29 -16.39
N TRP A 32 14.39 13.32 -15.53
CA TRP A 32 13.59 13.34 -14.32
C TRP A 32 12.47 14.40 -14.36
N HIS A 33 11.22 13.94 -14.42
CA HIS A 33 10.02 14.77 -14.32
C HIS A 33 9.03 14.10 -13.37
N TRP A 34 8.74 14.67 -12.19
CA TRP A 34 7.77 14.07 -11.25
C TRP A 34 6.31 14.20 -11.73
N HIS A 35 6.04 15.22 -12.54
CA HIS A 35 4.75 15.51 -13.17
C HIS A 35 4.92 15.60 -14.69
N GLU A 36 3.86 15.36 -15.46
CA GLU A 36 3.88 15.58 -16.90
C GLU A 36 4.17 17.06 -17.26
N PRO A 37 5.02 17.33 -18.27
CA PRO A 37 5.27 18.69 -18.74
C PRO A 37 3.99 19.29 -19.34
N GLY A 38 3.48 20.36 -18.72
CA GLY A 38 2.19 20.99 -19.07
C GLY A 38 1.15 21.01 -17.94
N THR A 39 1.42 20.34 -16.81
CA THR A 39 0.51 20.26 -15.66
C THR A 39 0.30 21.63 -15.00
N THR A 40 -0.96 22.01 -14.78
CA THR A 40 -1.37 23.28 -14.13
C THR A 40 -0.93 23.31 -12.65
N LYS A 41 -0.78 24.50 -12.04
CA LYS A 41 -0.44 24.62 -10.59
C LYS A 41 -1.43 23.86 -9.70
N GLU A 42 -2.71 23.91 -10.03
CA GLU A 42 -3.79 23.25 -9.30
C GLU A 42 -3.69 21.72 -9.39
N GLU A 43 -3.45 21.18 -10.58
CA GLU A 43 -3.22 19.75 -10.80
C GLU A 43 -1.98 19.23 -10.04
N LYS A 44 -0.89 20.00 -9.99
CA LYS A 44 0.30 19.62 -9.21
C LYS A 44 0.01 19.53 -7.72
N TRP A 45 -0.79 20.46 -7.20
CA TRP A 45 -1.18 20.45 -5.79
C TRP A 45 -2.14 19.30 -5.46
N LEU A 46 -3.06 18.98 -6.39
CA LEU A 46 -3.90 17.79 -6.29
C LEU A 46 -3.07 16.50 -6.26
N ILE A 47 -2.10 16.36 -7.17
CA ILE A 47 -1.19 15.21 -7.20
C ILE A 47 -0.38 15.12 -5.91
N PHE A 48 0.11 16.24 -5.38
CA PHE A 48 0.85 16.25 -4.11
C PHE A 48 -0.01 15.77 -2.93
N LYS A 49 -1.27 16.23 -2.86
CA LYS A 49 -2.23 15.72 -1.87
C LYS A 49 -2.46 14.21 -2.04
N LEU A 50 -2.65 13.77 -3.27
CA LEU A 50 -2.87 12.36 -3.59
C LEU A 50 -1.67 11.50 -3.19
N ASP A 51 -0.45 11.97 -3.47
CA ASP A 51 0.80 11.35 -3.03
C ASP A 51 0.90 11.30 -1.50
N PHE A 52 0.52 12.37 -0.82
CA PHE A 52 0.55 12.41 0.65
C PHE A 52 -0.45 11.44 1.31
N TYR A 53 -1.62 11.22 0.72
CA TYR A 53 -2.63 10.34 1.32
C TYR A 53 -2.54 8.89 0.84
N ILE A 54 -2.52 8.67 -0.48
CA ILE A 54 -2.60 7.33 -1.07
C ILE A 54 -1.24 6.66 -1.10
N LEU A 55 -0.23 7.35 -1.62
CA LEU A 55 1.10 6.78 -1.76
C LEU A 55 1.74 6.57 -0.39
N LEU A 56 1.66 7.54 0.53
CA LEU A 56 2.16 7.38 1.89
C LEU A 56 1.50 6.21 2.62
N TYR A 57 0.16 6.12 2.60
CA TYR A 57 -0.54 5.00 3.24
C TYR A 57 -0.14 3.64 2.65
N SER A 58 -0.04 3.56 1.31
CA SER A 58 0.37 2.33 0.63
C SER A 58 1.80 1.93 1.00
N CYS A 59 2.73 2.89 1.01
CA CYS A 59 4.12 2.69 1.42
C CYS A 59 4.22 2.24 2.89
N LEU A 60 3.49 2.88 3.80
CA LEU A 60 3.48 2.53 5.22
C LEU A 60 2.89 1.13 5.47
N THR A 61 1.81 0.78 4.78
CA THR A 61 1.20 -0.55 4.87
C THR A 61 2.18 -1.62 4.37
N PHE A 62 2.87 -1.36 3.25
CA PHE A 62 3.86 -2.29 2.72
C PHE A 62 5.13 -2.37 3.55
N PHE A 63 5.52 -1.26 4.19
CA PHE A 63 6.59 -1.23 5.16
C PHE A 63 6.30 -2.16 6.35
N ILE A 64 5.12 -2.04 6.98
CA ILE A 64 4.72 -2.94 8.08
C ILE A 64 4.65 -4.39 7.58
N LYS A 65 4.08 -4.61 6.39
CA LYS A 65 4.03 -5.94 5.75
C LYS A 65 5.38 -6.65 5.77
N TYR A 66 6.41 -5.97 5.26
CA TYR A 66 7.75 -6.54 5.22
C TYR A 66 8.39 -6.62 6.61
N LEU A 67 8.09 -5.66 7.48
CA LEU A 67 8.58 -5.64 8.85
C LEU A 67 8.10 -6.87 9.62
N ASP A 68 6.81 -7.21 9.58
CA ASP A 68 6.21 -8.38 10.23
C ASP A 68 6.80 -9.71 9.71
N GLN A 69 6.91 -9.87 8.39
CA GLN A 69 7.49 -11.08 7.80
C GLN A 69 8.95 -11.28 8.23
N THR A 70 9.72 -10.20 8.27
CA THR A 70 11.12 -10.24 8.69
C THR A 70 11.24 -10.48 10.19
N ASN A 71 10.38 -9.85 10.98
CA ASN A 71 10.34 -9.93 12.43
C ASN A 71 10.14 -11.34 12.95
N VAL A 72 9.47 -12.19 12.22
CA VAL A 72 9.32 -13.61 12.56
C VAL A 72 10.63 -14.35 12.48
N THR A 73 11.34 -14.18 11.36
CA THR A 73 12.61 -14.88 11.08
C THR A 73 13.64 -14.45 12.11
N ASN A 74 13.64 -13.14 12.38
CA ASN A 74 14.32 -12.50 13.46
C ASN A 74 13.93 -13.11 14.83
N ALA A 75 12.67 -13.06 15.23
CA ALA A 75 12.17 -13.61 16.49
C ALA A 75 12.59 -15.07 16.73
N TYR A 76 12.55 -15.89 15.66
CA TYR A 76 13.00 -17.28 15.65
C TYR A 76 14.46 -17.42 16.12
N VAL A 77 15.37 -16.62 15.56
CA VAL A 77 16.80 -16.67 15.92
C VAL A 77 17.13 -16.03 17.26
N SER A 78 16.26 -15.15 17.80
CA SER A 78 16.48 -14.47 19.09
C SER A 78 15.99 -15.21 20.34
N GLY A 79 15.46 -16.43 20.21
CA GLY A 79 15.04 -17.21 21.39
C GLY A 79 13.66 -17.85 21.31
N MET A 80 12.88 -17.62 20.25
CA MET A 80 11.60 -18.30 20.08
C MET A 80 11.79 -19.81 19.90
N LYS A 81 12.90 -20.24 19.27
CA LYS A 81 13.22 -21.65 19.11
C LYS A 81 13.41 -22.35 20.46
N GLU A 82 14.13 -21.71 21.38
CA GLU A 82 14.42 -22.24 22.71
C GLU A 82 13.17 -22.17 23.62
N ASP A 83 12.40 -21.09 23.57
CA ASP A 83 11.19 -20.88 24.40
C ASP A 83 10.06 -21.87 24.03
N LEU A 84 9.88 -22.17 22.74
CA LEU A 84 8.85 -23.12 22.26
C LEU A 84 9.40 -24.54 22.03
N ASN A 85 10.68 -24.79 22.34
CA ASN A 85 11.36 -26.07 22.11
C ASN A 85 11.21 -26.58 20.67
N LEU A 86 11.33 -25.67 19.69
CA LEU A 86 11.17 -25.93 18.27
C LEU A 86 12.37 -26.72 17.74
N ARG A 87 12.13 -27.86 17.08
CA ARG A 87 13.17 -28.75 16.56
C ARG A 87 13.12 -28.84 15.04
N GLY A 88 14.28 -28.76 14.39
CA GLY A 88 14.38 -28.97 12.94
C GLY A 88 13.92 -27.78 12.10
N ASN A 89 13.01 -28.02 11.16
CA ASN A 89 12.66 -27.11 10.05
C ASN A 89 11.41 -26.25 10.32
N GLU A 90 11.12 -25.93 11.58
CA GLU A 90 9.87 -25.25 11.97
C GLU A 90 9.73 -23.85 11.40
N LEU A 91 10.83 -23.14 11.23
CA LEU A 91 10.84 -21.85 10.54
C LEU A 91 10.29 -21.97 9.11
N ASN A 92 10.67 -23.03 8.40
CA ASN A 92 10.14 -23.27 7.05
C ASN A 92 8.66 -23.64 7.09
N TRP A 93 8.22 -24.39 8.10
CA TRP A 93 6.79 -24.64 8.31
C TRP A 93 6.01 -23.34 8.57
N PHE A 94 6.50 -22.43 9.40
CA PHE A 94 5.87 -21.12 9.62
C PHE A 94 5.71 -20.34 8.31
N SER A 95 6.75 -20.28 7.50
CA SER A 95 6.70 -19.63 6.18
C SER A 95 5.75 -20.35 5.22
N THR A 96 5.70 -21.68 5.27
CA THR A 96 4.80 -22.48 4.44
C THR A 96 3.34 -22.23 4.78
N TYR A 97 2.94 -22.28 6.05
CA TYR A 97 1.57 -21.99 6.47
C TYR A 97 1.14 -20.56 6.14
N PHE A 98 2.06 -19.61 6.29
CA PHE A 98 1.85 -18.23 5.88
C PHE A 98 1.60 -18.12 4.36
N ASN A 99 2.43 -18.76 3.54
CA ASN A 99 2.25 -18.79 2.08
C ASN A 99 0.96 -19.49 1.66
N ILE A 100 0.56 -20.57 2.33
CA ILE A 100 -0.74 -21.22 2.10
C ILE A 100 -1.87 -20.24 2.41
N GLY A 101 -1.77 -19.48 3.51
CA GLY A 101 -2.71 -18.41 3.84
C GLY A 101 -2.83 -17.37 2.72
N ILE A 102 -1.69 -16.90 2.19
CA ILE A 102 -1.66 -15.96 1.06
C ILE A 102 -2.28 -16.55 -0.20
N MET A 103 -1.97 -17.81 -0.54
CA MET A 103 -2.49 -18.49 -1.72
C MET A 103 -4.01 -18.68 -1.66
N VAL A 104 -4.53 -19.01 -0.47
CA VAL A 104 -5.97 -19.13 -0.23
C VAL A 104 -6.61 -17.74 -0.24
N GLY A 105 -6.02 -16.76 0.44
CA GLY A 105 -6.56 -15.41 0.58
C GLY A 105 -6.56 -14.59 -0.70
N GLY A 106 -5.57 -14.79 -1.57
CA GLY A 106 -5.44 -14.09 -2.86
C GLY A 106 -6.72 -14.07 -3.70
N PRO A 107 -7.31 -15.22 -4.07
CA PRO A 107 -8.58 -15.25 -4.81
C PRO A 107 -9.73 -14.66 -4.01
N PHE A 108 -9.83 -14.91 -2.69
CA PHE A 108 -10.90 -14.35 -1.86
C PHE A 108 -10.88 -12.83 -1.85
N ILE A 109 -9.72 -12.22 -1.63
CA ILE A 109 -9.61 -10.76 -1.60
C ILE A 109 -9.82 -10.18 -3.00
N THR A 110 -9.31 -10.82 -4.05
CA THR A 110 -9.52 -10.35 -5.43
C THR A 110 -10.99 -10.38 -5.82
N MET A 111 -11.75 -11.39 -5.41
CA MET A 111 -13.20 -11.43 -5.58
C MET A 111 -13.90 -10.40 -4.70
N THR A 112 -13.44 -10.19 -3.46
CA THR A 112 -14.05 -9.21 -2.56
C THR A 112 -13.83 -7.77 -3.04
N LEU A 113 -12.70 -7.48 -3.71
CA LEU A 113 -12.39 -6.20 -4.34
C LEU A 113 -13.39 -5.80 -5.44
N THR A 114 -14.11 -6.74 -6.05
CA THR A 114 -15.14 -6.42 -7.07
C THR A 114 -16.48 -6.04 -6.44
N VAL A 115 -16.73 -6.40 -5.19
CA VAL A 115 -18.01 -6.19 -4.49
C VAL A 115 -17.91 -5.11 -3.41
N VAL A 116 -16.82 -5.12 -2.65
CA VAL A 116 -16.59 -4.24 -1.50
C VAL A 116 -15.68 -3.11 -1.91
N ARG A 117 -16.06 -1.88 -1.53
CA ARG A 117 -15.24 -0.69 -1.78
C ARG A 117 -13.83 -0.89 -1.18
N PRO A 118 -12.76 -0.76 -1.99
CA PRO A 118 -11.37 -0.93 -1.55
C PRO A 118 -11.00 -0.01 -0.37
N ARG A 119 -11.74 1.10 -0.22
CA ARG A 119 -11.65 2.05 0.88
C ARG A 119 -11.71 1.41 2.26
N TYR A 120 -12.59 0.44 2.44
CA TYR A 120 -12.79 -0.22 3.72
C TYR A 120 -12.01 -1.53 3.79
N LEU A 121 -11.90 -2.22 2.65
CA LEU A 121 -11.30 -3.54 2.59
C LEU A 121 -9.83 -3.55 3.03
N LEU A 122 -9.04 -2.59 2.54
CA LEU A 122 -7.62 -2.47 2.90
C LEU A 122 -7.41 -2.22 4.39
N PRO A 123 -7.93 -1.15 5.01
CA PRO A 123 -7.68 -0.87 6.41
C PRO A 123 -8.32 -1.90 7.35
N ILE A 124 -9.45 -2.51 6.98
CA ILE A 124 -10.03 -3.65 7.75
C ILE A 124 -9.09 -4.85 7.68
N SER A 125 -8.56 -5.20 6.50
CA SER A 125 -7.61 -6.30 6.37
C SER A 125 -6.34 -6.07 7.17
N THR A 126 -5.81 -4.83 7.17
CA THR A 126 -4.65 -4.44 7.98
C THR A 126 -4.95 -4.54 9.48
N LEU A 127 -6.11 -4.05 9.94
CA LEU A 127 -6.50 -4.18 11.35
C LEU A 127 -6.58 -5.65 11.78
N ILE A 128 -7.33 -6.47 11.05
CA ILE A 128 -7.52 -7.88 11.40
C ILE A 128 -6.17 -8.60 11.42
N TRP A 129 -5.34 -8.37 10.41
CA TRP A 129 -3.99 -8.93 10.35
C TRP A 129 -3.13 -8.50 11.55
N SER A 130 -3.09 -7.21 11.90
CA SER A 130 -2.36 -6.72 13.07
C SER A 130 -2.86 -7.35 14.38
N PHE A 131 -4.17 -7.59 14.53
CA PHE A 131 -4.69 -8.32 15.69
C PHE A 131 -4.19 -9.76 15.76
N PHE A 132 -4.13 -10.47 14.64
CA PHE A 132 -3.55 -11.82 14.59
C PHE A 132 -2.08 -11.83 14.97
N VAL A 133 -1.31 -10.82 14.57
CA VAL A 133 0.10 -10.64 14.93
C VAL A 133 0.24 -10.40 16.43
N LEU A 134 -0.62 -9.57 17.04
CA LEU A 134 -0.66 -9.39 18.49
C LEU A 134 -0.93 -10.70 19.23
N PHE A 135 -1.79 -11.57 18.72
CA PHE A 135 -2.03 -12.87 19.35
C PHE A 135 -0.80 -13.80 19.32
N MET A 136 0.14 -13.61 18.37
CA MET A 136 1.37 -14.42 18.30
C MET A 136 2.27 -14.21 19.54
N TYR A 137 2.23 -13.04 20.16
CA TYR A 137 2.94 -12.74 21.41
C TYR A 137 2.64 -13.74 22.54
N LYS A 138 1.38 -14.19 22.65
CA LYS A 138 0.92 -15.05 23.76
C LYS A 138 1.11 -16.54 23.50
N VAL A 139 1.61 -16.92 22.32
CA VAL A 139 1.72 -18.32 21.95
C VAL A 139 2.69 -19.08 22.86
N GLN A 140 2.32 -20.31 23.20
CA GLN A 140 3.14 -21.27 23.95
C GLN A 140 3.38 -22.56 23.14
N ASP A 141 2.63 -22.78 22.06
CA ASP A 141 2.69 -23.98 21.23
C ASP A 141 3.00 -23.66 19.76
N ALA A 142 3.84 -24.48 19.13
CA ALA A 142 4.15 -24.37 17.71
C ALA A 142 2.88 -24.46 16.82
N LYS A 143 1.94 -25.33 17.19
CA LYS A 143 0.69 -25.54 16.45
C LYS A 143 -0.17 -24.28 16.38
N THR A 144 -0.30 -23.59 17.50
CA THR A 144 -1.06 -22.34 17.58
C THR A 144 -0.39 -21.25 16.73
N LEU A 145 0.95 -21.25 16.66
CA LEU A 145 1.69 -20.33 15.79
C LEU A 145 1.43 -20.59 14.30
N TYR A 146 1.35 -21.86 13.85
CA TYR A 146 0.99 -22.17 12.46
C TYR A 146 -0.39 -21.65 12.09
N ILE A 147 -1.38 -21.87 12.97
CA ILE A 147 -2.77 -21.45 12.73
C ILE A 147 -2.86 -19.92 12.65
N LEU A 148 -2.25 -19.22 13.61
CA LEU A 148 -2.21 -17.76 13.59
C LEU A 148 -1.52 -17.23 12.34
N ARG A 149 -0.48 -17.92 11.85
CA ARG A 149 0.22 -17.56 10.61
C ARG A 149 -0.58 -17.76 9.36
N PHE A 150 -1.35 -18.84 9.29
CA PHE A 150 -2.28 -19.05 8.20
C PHE A 150 -3.30 -17.92 8.12
N PHE A 151 -3.92 -17.55 9.25
CA PHE A 151 -4.89 -16.44 9.27
C PHE A 151 -4.23 -15.10 8.98
N ALA A 152 -3.05 -14.83 9.54
CA ALA A 152 -2.31 -13.61 9.24
C ALA A 152 -2.03 -13.49 7.73
N GLY A 153 -1.53 -14.56 7.08
CA GLY A 153 -1.32 -14.60 5.63
C GLY A 153 -2.62 -14.45 4.82
N LEU A 154 -3.73 -15.01 5.30
CA LEU A 154 -5.03 -14.87 4.64
C LEU A 154 -5.45 -13.41 4.50
N PHE A 155 -5.37 -12.63 5.59
CA PHE A 155 -5.74 -11.21 5.58
C PHE A 155 -4.67 -10.32 4.93
N GLU A 156 -3.39 -10.65 5.09
CA GLU A 156 -2.28 -9.90 4.50
C GLU A 156 -2.27 -9.99 2.95
N SER A 157 -2.84 -11.06 2.38
CA SER A 157 -2.95 -11.26 0.93
C SER A 157 -3.61 -10.09 0.20
N GLY A 158 -4.48 -9.35 0.90
CA GLY A 158 -5.21 -8.20 0.35
C GLY A 158 -4.42 -6.91 0.25
N ALA A 159 -3.32 -6.77 0.99
CA ALA A 159 -2.58 -5.53 1.06
C ALA A 159 -1.97 -5.13 -0.30
N MET A 160 -1.37 -6.09 -1.02
CA MET A 160 -0.81 -5.83 -2.35
C MET A 160 -1.87 -5.48 -3.41
N PRO A 161 -2.87 -6.33 -3.69
CA PRO A 161 -3.86 -6.04 -4.73
C PRO A 161 -4.64 -4.76 -4.42
N GLY A 162 -4.95 -4.47 -3.15
CA GLY A 162 -5.59 -3.21 -2.79
C GLY A 162 -4.67 -2.00 -2.99
N ALA A 163 -3.38 -2.07 -2.64
CA ALA A 163 -2.45 -0.97 -2.90
C ALA A 163 -2.31 -0.67 -4.40
N PHE A 164 -2.15 -1.70 -5.22
CA PHE A 164 -2.10 -1.54 -6.68
C PHE A 164 -3.41 -1.04 -7.27
N TYR A 165 -4.56 -1.47 -6.73
CA TYR A 165 -5.86 -0.95 -7.15
C TYR A 165 -5.98 0.55 -6.85
N MET A 166 -5.57 1.01 -5.67
CA MET A 166 -5.58 2.43 -5.32
C MET A 166 -4.63 3.22 -6.23
N ILE A 167 -3.41 2.76 -6.43
CA ILE A 167 -2.45 3.44 -7.31
C ILE A 167 -2.99 3.49 -8.75
N GLY A 168 -3.55 2.40 -9.26
CA GLY A 168 -4.10 2.32 -10.61
C GLY A 168 -5.36 3.17 -10.82
N SER A 169 -6.16 3.37 -9.77
CA SER A 169 -7.43 4.11 -9.86
C SER A 169 -7.26 5.63 -9.85
N TRP A 170 -6.16 6.15 -9.28
CA TRP A 170 -6.00 7.59 -9.05
C TRP A 170 -4.86 8.24 -9.86
N TYR A 171 -3.89 7.45 -10.34
CA TYR A 171 -2.74 7.97 -11.09
C TYR A 171 -2.82 7.68 -12.59
N ARG A 172 -2.16 8.54 -13.39
CA ARG A 172 -2.00 8.33 -14.84
C ARG A 172 -0.94 7.26 -15.12
N THR A 173 -1.08 6.55 -16.23
CA THR A 173 -0.16 5.47 -16.65
C THR A 173 1.30 5.91 -16.72
N SER A 174 1.55 7.15 -17.13
CA SER A 174 2.90 7.76 -17.22
C SER A 174 3.57 7.95 -15.86
N GLU A 175 2.79 8.03 -14.78
CA GLU A 175 3.29 8.33 -13.45
C GLU A 175 3.22 7.13 -12.48
N ILE A 176 2.35 6.15 -12.76
CA ILE A 176 2.17 4.92 -11.95
C ILE A 176 3.48 4.18 -11.71
N SER A 177 4.33 4.01 -12.73
CA SER A 177 5.55 3.20 -12.62
C SER A 177 6.52 3.75 -11.57
N ARG A 178 6.65 5.09 -11.47
CA ARG A 178 7.54 5.74 -10.50
C ARG A 178 7.03 5.62 -9.07
N ARG A 179 5.72 5.80 -8.88
CA ARG A 179 5.07 5.66 -7.58
C ARG A 179 5.05 4.20 -7.09
N SER A 180 4.87 3.26 -8.03
CA SER A 180 4.99 1.83 -7.74
C SER A 180 6.42 1.45 -7.34
N ALA A 181 7.45 2.08 -7.94
CA ALA A 181 8.83 1.87 -7.52
C ALA A 181 9.07 2.32 -6.06
N LEU A 182 8.53 3.48 -5.66
CA LEU A 182 8.59 3.95 -4.26
C LEU A 182 7.89 3.02 -3.28
N TYR A 183 6.72 2.50 -3.68
CA TYR A 183 6.04 1.47 -2.95
C TYR A 183 6.95 0.25 -2.73
N TRP A 184 7.62 -0.24 -3.79
CA TRP A 184 8.59 -1.33 -3.67
C TRP A 184 9.77 -1.00 -2.76
N PHE A 185 10.35 0.22 -2.83
CA PHE A 185 11.45 0.61 -1.95
C PHE A 185 11.09 0.56 -0.46
N SER A 186 9.82 0.73 -0.11
CA SER A 186 9.35 0.66 1.27
C SER A 186 9.51 -0.75 1.88
N SER A 187 9.53 -1.81 1.06
CA SER A 187 9.81 -3.18 1.52
C SER A 187 11.21 -3.34 2.10
N ILE A 188 12.20 -2.77 1.41
CA ILE A 188 13.61 -2.79 1.83
C ILE A 188 13.75 -2.04 3.14
N GLY A 189 13.07 -0.89 3.26
CA GLY A 189 12.97 -0.15 4.52
C GLY A 189 12.43 -1.03 5.65
N GLY A 190 11.29 -1.69 5.45
CA GLY A 190 10.67 -2.54 6.46
C GLY A 190 11.59 -3.65 6.98
N GLY A 191 12.27 -4.34 6.06
CA GLY A 191 13.23 -5.39 6.41
C GLY A 191 14.45 -4.86 7.18
N MET A 192 14.99 -3.70 6.79
CA MET A 192 16.12 -3.08 7.50
C MET A 192 15.73 -2.68 8.93
N PHE A 193 14.59 -2.00 9.10
CA PHE A 193 14.12 -1.55 10.41
C PHE A 193 13.78 -2.72 11.34
N SER A 194 13.22 -3.81 10.80
CA SER A 194 12.95 -5.04 11.55
C SER A 194 14.18 -5.57 12.28
N GLY A 195 15.34 -5.66 11.60
CA GLY A 195 16.59 -6.11 12.22
C GLY A 195 17.08 -5.19 13.34
N TYR A 196 16.98 -3.86 13.14
CA TYR A 196 17.36 -2.88 14.16
C TYR A 196 16.44 -2.94 15.39
N ILE A 197 15.13 -3.03 15.19
CA ILE A 197 14.14 -3.16 16.27
C ILE A 197 14.46 -4.41 17.09
N GLN A 198 14.67 -5.55 16.42
CA GLN A 198 14.98 -6.79 17.09
C GLN A 198 16.30 -6.72 17.88
N ALA A 199 17.37 -6.16 17.31
CA ALA A 199 18.64 -5.99 18.00
C ALA A 199 18.49 -5.12 19.26
N GLY A 200 17.73 -4.02 19.16
CA GLY A 200 17.41 -3.16 20.30
C GLY A 200 16.61 -3.86 21.39
N LEU A 201 15.62 -4.68 21.01
CA LEU A 201 14.79 -5.46 21.94
C LEU A 201 15.57 -6.59 22.62
N HIS A 202 16.50 -7.21 21.90
CA HIS A 202 17.35 -8.26 22.45
C HIS A 202 18.31 -7.70 23.52
N GLN A 203 18.86 -6.51 23.31
CA GLN A 203 19.78 -5.87 24.27
C GLN A 203 19.07 -5.32 25.52
N ASN A 204 17.91 -4.67 25.34
CA ASN A 204 17.30 -3.87 26.42
C ASN A 204 16.13 -4.55 27.12
N MET A 205 15.55 -5.59 26.51
CA MET A 205 14.25 -6.12 26.96
C MET A 205 14.22 -7.62 27.24
N ASN A 206 15.38 -8.28 27.27
CA ASN A 206 15.43 -9.69 27.65
C ASN A 206 15.10 -9.83 29.14
N GLY A 207 13.96 -10.43 29.46
CA GLY A 207 13.47 -10.59 30.83
C GLY A 207 12.77 -9.38 31.43
N ARG A 208 12.59 -8.27 30.70
CA ARG A 208 11.80 -7.13 31.17
C ARG A 208 10.32 -7.55 31.27
N LEU A 209 9.73 -7.39 32.46
CA LEU A 209 8.37 -7.86 32.80
C LEU A 209 8.16 -9.38 32.72
N GLY A 210 9.24 -10.19 32.75
CA GLY A 210 9.15 -11.66 32.69
C GLY A 210 8.82 -12.20 31.28
N ILE A 211 9.01 -11.37 30.25
CA ILE A 211 8.65 -11.66 28.87
C ILE A 211 9.94 -11.78 28.05
N ALA A 212 10.04 -12.82 27.22
CA ALA A 212 11.17 -13.00 26.31
C ALA A 212 11.19 -11.90 25.23
N SER A 213 12.39 -11.44 24.83
CA SER A 213 12.56 -10.37 23.84
C SER A 213 11.84 -10.61 22.52
N TRP A 214 11.79 -11.87 22.06
CA TRP A 214 11.14 -12.24 20.81
C TRP A 214 9.64 -11.93 20.80
N ARG A 215 8.99 -12.01 21.95
CA ARG A 215 7.54 -11.75 22.08
C ARG A 215 7.25 -10.26 21.89
N TRP A 216 8.11 -9.39 22.44
CA TRP A 216 7.95 -7.94 22.34
C TRP A 216 7.94 -7.42 20.91
N VAL A 217 8.66 -8.07 19.99
CA VAL A 217 8.67 -7.71 18.57
C VAL A 217 7.23 -7.64 18.02
N PHE A 218 6.40 -8.64 18.32
CA PHE A 218 5.01 -8.69 17.86
C PHE A 218 4.11 -7.61 18.50
N ILE A 219 4.42 -7.18 19.73
CA ILE A 219 3.70 -6.07 20.37
C ILE A 219 4.03 -4.75 19.67
N PHE A 220 5.31 -4.52 19.36
CA PHE A 220 5.73 -3.32 18.64
C PHE A 220 5.08 -3.27 17.25
N ASP A 221 5.03 -4.39 16.54
CA ASP A 221 4.37 -4.48 15.23
C ASP A 221 2.91 -4.06 15.30
N PHE A 222 2.19 -4.54 16.31
CA PHE A 222 0.81 -4.12 16.54
C PHE A 222 0.68 -2.62 16.85
N ILE A 223 1.56 -2.06 17.68
CA ILE A 223 1.55 -0.64 18.05
C ILE A 223 1.82 0.25 16.83
N ILE A 224 2.68 -0.18 15.91
CA ILE A 224 2.98 0.55 14.67
C ILE A 224 1.86 0.33 13.63
N GLY A 225 1.28 -0.86 13.59
CA GLY A 225 0.21 -1.28 12.69
C GLY A 225 -1.12 -0.55 12.90
N ILE A 226 -1.56 -0.40 14.14
CA ILE A 226 -2.86 0.22 14.48
C ILE A 226 -2.99 1.66 13.97
N PRO A 227 -2.05 2.58 14.24
CA PRO A 227 -2.12 3.95 13.71
C PRO A 227 -2.17 3.99 12.19
N ILE A 228 -1.47 3.08 11.51
CA ILE A 228 -1.45 3.03 10.04
C ILE A 228 -2.80 2.52 9.50
N ALA A 229 -3.40 1.54 10.15
CA ALA A 229 -4.74 1.08 9.80
C ALA A 229 -5.80 2.17 10.03
N ILE A 230 -5.71 2.90 11.15
CA ILE A 230 -6.57 4.07 11.43
C ILE A 230 -6.34 5.16 10.38
N PHE A 231 -5.09 5.47 10.05
CA PHE A 231 -4.73 6.41 8.99
C PHE A 231 -5.34 5.98 7.65
N GLY A 232 -5.37 4.69 7.34
CA GLY A 232 -6.06 4.14 6.17
C GLY A 232 -7.56 4.47 6.11
N PHE A 233 -8.27 4.40 7.24
CA PHE A 233 -9.69 4.78 7.30
C PHE A 233 -9.91 6.28 7.01
N PHE A 234 -9.02 7.14 7.49
CA PHE A 234 -9.11 8.60 7.27
C PHE A 234 -8.63 9.01 5.87
N CYS A 235 -7.56 8.39 5.38
CA CYS A 235 -6.88 8.78 4.15
C CYS A 235 -7.54 8.24 2.91
N CYS A 236 -8.25 7.13 2.99
CA CYS A 236 -8.90 6.58 1.81
C CYS A 236 -10.14 7.46 1.52
N PRO A 237 -10.08 8.36 0.54
CA PRO A 237 -11.15 9.29 0.28
C PRO A 237 -12.29 8.55 -0.40
N GLY A 238 -13.53 9.00 -0.20
CA GLY A 238 -14.63 8.55 -1.04
C GLY A 238 -14.26 8.66 -2.51
N GLU A 239 -14.69 7.69 -3.31
CA GLU A 239 -14.54 7.68 -4.77
C GLU A 239 -14.83 9.07 -5.38
N ARG A 240 -14.25 9.32 -6.56
CA ARG A 240 -14.13 10.57 -7.35
C ARG A 240 -15.28 11.61 -7.33
N LEU A 241 -16.46 11.31 -6.78
CA LEU A 241 -17.60 12.23 -6.69
C LEU A 241 -17.50 13.23 -5.50
N THR A 242 -16.92 12.86 -4.35
CA THR A 242 -16.83 13.80 -3.21
C THR A 242 -15.77 14.88 -3.39
N PHE A 243 -14.65 14.60 -4.07
CA PHE A 243 -13.63 15.62 -4.30
C PHE A 243 -14.06 16.72 -5.29
N SER A 244 -15.02 16.44 -6.18
CA SER A 244 -15.62 17.49 -7.04
C SER A 244 -16.74 18.28 -6.36
N CYS A 245 -17.40 17.71 -5.35
CA CYS A 245 -18.55 18.37 -4.70
C CYS A 245 -18.20 19.11 -3.40
N ASP A 246 -17.13 18.74 -2.69
CA ASP A 246 -16.78 19.39 -1.41
C ASP A 246 -15.80 20.56 -1.55
N PHE A 247 -15.31 20.87 -2.75
CA PHE A 247 -14.37 21.97 -3.01
C PHE A 247 -14.62 22.69 -4.34
N ALA A 248 -15.89 22.93 -4.67
CA ALA A 248 -16.33 23.93 -5.65
C ALA A 248 -16.97 25.12 -4.92
#